data_AF-A0AAV4U8J5-F1
#
_entry.id   AF-A0AAV4U8J5-F1
#
_cell.length_a   1.000
_cell.length_b   1.000
_cell.length_c   1.000
_cell.angle_alpha   90.00
_cell.angle_beta   90.00
_cell.angle_gamma   90.00
#
_symmetry.space_group_name_H-M   'P 1'
#
loop_
_entity.id
_entity.type
_entity.pdbx_description
1 polymer ?
#
loop_
_entity_poly.entity_id
_entity_poly.type
_entity_poly.pdbx_seq_one_letter_code
_entity_poly.pdbx_strand_id
1 'polypeptide(L)'
;MWNRRETFHPWGEPGVIFTIHSPFVAVNPFLKGNVLRPGSSYNIHVRLEEEHLLPHPYKTNCTDYESLWKSNNRTGPRSQQMCKENCMIYFSMTCYRCPYELIMYENPEDRCNKSSDLYCDRMEQMLEELEECRDNCKPDCVKHMYPYTIEEHTMVKDPKASTVEISVTVDEPEVHVLSHKPQYMAWNYSVTLGLHGLLAGPLCVGPGGRSGGFAAQRYPIPEDIPSKAELERIFVADGSS
;
A
#
# COMPACT_ATOMS: atom_id res chain seq x y z
N MET A 1 26.85 -24.76 10.00
CA MET A 1 25.85 -25.77 9.57
C MET A 1 24.48 -25.19 9.90
N TRP A 2 23.84 -24.54 8.93
CA TRP A 2 22.53 -23.90 9.14
C TRP A 2 21.44 -24.98 9.07
N ASN A 3 20.76 -25.20 10.19
CA ASN A 3 19.60 -26.10 10.27
C ASN A 3 18.39 -25.37 9.66
N ARG A 4 18.26 -25.44 8.33
CA ARG A 4 17.17 -24.82 7.56
C ARG A 4 15.91 -25.66 7.79
N ARG A 5 15.06 -25.26 8.74
CA ARG A 5 13.71 -25.82 8.86
C ARG A 5 12.90 -25.30 7.68
N GLU A 6 12.93 -26.02 6.57
CA GLU A 6 11.97 -25.84 5.49
C GLU A 6 10.60 -26.19 6.04
N THR A 7 9.70 -25.22 6.13
CA THR A 7 8.30 -25.43 6.48
C THR A 7 7.62 -26.18 5.34
N PHE A 8 7.66 -27.51 5.41
CA PHE A 8 6.97 -28.38 4.49
C PHE A 8 5.47 -28.31 4.78
N HIS A 9 4.70 -27.69 3.88
CA HIS A 9 3.24 -27.81 3.90
C HIS A 9 2.86 -29.07 3.13
N PRO A 10 2.46 -30.17 3.80
CA PRO A 10 2.28 -31.48 3.16
C PRO A 10 1.16 -31.52 2.10
N TRP A 11 0.35 -30.46 2.01
CA TRP A 11 -0.77 -30.33 1.08
C TRP A 11 -0.56 -29.25 0.02
N GLY A 12 0.58 -28.55 0.01
CA GLY A 12 0.89 -27.51 -0.98
C GLY A 12 1.61 -28.08 -2.19
N GLU A 13 1.27 -27.62 -3.39
CA GLU A 13 2.13 -27.84 -4.56
C GLU A 13 3.51 -27.24 -4.28
N PRO A 14 4.62 -27.97 -4.52
CA PRO A 14 5.95 -27.40 -4.35
C PRO A 14 6.10 -26.18 -5.26
N GLY A 15 6.51 -25.06 -4.70
CA GLY A 15 6.60 -23.80 -5.43
C GLY A 15 7.08 -22.64 -4.58
N VAL A 16 7.35 -21.52 -5.24
CA VAL A 16 7.73 -20.25 -4.62
C VAL A 16 6.49 -19.37 -4.53
N ILE A 17 6.18 -18.83 -3.36
CA ILE A 17 5.09 -17.86 -3.22
C ILE A 17 5.64 -16.46 -3.49
N PHE A 18 5.11 -15.79 -4.50
CA PHE A 18 5.60 -14.50 -4.97
C PHE A 18 4.50 -13.43 -4.92
N THR A 19 4.85 -12.23 -4.47
CA THR A 19 3.93 -11.08 -4.46
C THR A 19 4.72 -9.78 -4.63
N ILE A 20 4.14 -8.81 -5.32
CA ILE A 20 4.69 -7.45 -5.48
C ILE A 20 3.79 -6.48 -4.73
N HIS A 21 4.39 -5.59 -3.95
CA HIS A 21 3.67 -4.60 -3.17
C HIS A 21 4.46 -3.31 -2.97
N SER A 22 3.77 -2.28 -2.50
CA SER A 22 4.39 -1.01 -2.11
C SER A 22 5.35 -1.20 -0.93
N PRO A 23 6.51 -0.52 -0.89
CA PRO A 23 7.42 -0.56 0.25
C PRO A 23 6.80 0.00 1.53
N PHE A 24 5.68 0.71 1.44
CA PHE A 24 4.97 1.30 2.57
C PHE A 24 3.84 0.41 3.11
N VAL A 25 3.60 -0.74 2.49
CA VAL A 25 2.50 -1.65 2.83
C VAL A 25 3.04 -3.02 3.18
N ALA A 26 2.62 -3.52 4.33
CA ALA A 26 2.84 -4.90 4.74
C ALA A 26 1.97 -5.84 3.90
N VAL A 27 2.57 -6.88 3.30
CA VAL A 27 1.80 -7.94 2.63
C VAL A 27 2.26 -9.29 3.15
N ASN A 28 1.27 -10.11 3.52
CA ASN A 28 1.49 -11.51 3.79
C ASN A 28 1.44 -12.29 2.45
N PRO A 29 2.58 -12.79 1.93
CA PRO A 29 2.62 -13.51 0.67
C PRO A 29 1.79 -14.81 0.73
N PHE A 30 1.61 -15.43 1.89
CA PHE A 30 0.79 -16.65 2.00
C PHE A 30 -0.70 -16.39 1.76
N LEU A 31 -1.18 -15.15 1.95
CA LEU A 31 -2.58 -14.77 1.74
C LEU A 31 -2.84 -14.16 0.36
N LYS A 32 -1.86 -13.42 -0.19
CA LYS A 32 -2.02 -12.62 -1.43
C LYS A 32 -1.03 -12.97 -2.53
N GLY A 33 -0.15 -13.93 -2.32
CA GLY A 33 0.88 -14.31 -3.26
C GLY A 33 0.40 -15.33 -4.30
N ASN A 34 1.14 -15.39 -5.40
CA ASN A 34 0.97 -16.37 -6.46
C ASN A 34 1.98 -17.50 -6.27
N VAL A 35 1.54 -18.75 -6.45
CA VAL A 35 2.42 -19.92 -6.40
C VAL A 35 3.10 -20.08 -7.77
N LEU A 36 4.42 -19.94 -7.79
CA LEU A 36 5.27 -20.16 -8.96
C LEU A 36 5.83 -21.58 -8.91
N ARG A 37 5.59 -22.33 -9.99
CA ARG A 37 5.94 -23.74 -10.09
C ARG A 37 7.40 -23.94 -10.52
N PRO A 38 8.10 -24.94 -9.97
CA PRO A 38 9.42 -25.34 -10.45
C PRO A 38 9.41 -25.77 -11.92
N GLY A 39 10.51 -25.52 -12.63
CA GLY A 39 10.64 -25.88 -14.05
C GLY A 39 9.98 -24.89 -15.01
N SER A 40 9.55 -23.74 -14.51
CA SER A 40 8.98 -22.65 -15.30
C SER A 40 9.82 -21.37 -15.16
N SER A 41 9.87 -20.58 -16.23
CA SER A 41 10.30 -19.18 -16.21
C SER A 41 9.08 -18.28 -16.24
N TYR A 42 9.09 -17.24 -15.42
CA TYR A 42 7.99 -16.28 -15.29
C TYR A 42 8.46 -14.89 -15.70
N ASN A 43 7.76 -14.29 -16.67
CA ASN A 43 7.89 -12.88 -16.99
C ASN A 43 6.77 -12.13 -16.28
N ILE A 44 7.15 -11.24 -15.35
CA ILE A 44 6.23 -10.49 -14.52
C ILE A 44 6.27 -9.04 -14.96
N HIS A 45 5.14 -8.57 -15.44
CA HIS A 45 4.99 -7.24 -16.01
C HIS A 45 4.26 -6.35 -15.00
N VAL A 46 4.93 -5.29 -14.56
CA VAL A 46 4.46 -4.41 -13.47
C VAL A 46 4.13 -3.04 -14.04
N ARG A 47 3.00 -2.48 -13.60
CA ARG A 47 2.63 -1.08 -13.86
C ARG A 47 2.61 -0.30 -12.56
N LEU A 48 2.90 0.99 -12.65
CA LEU A 48 2.97 1.91 -11.53
C LEU A 48 1.71 2.79 -11.55
N GLU A 49 0.88 2.66 -10.52
CA GLU A 49 -0.35 3.45 -10.40
C GLU A 49 -0.41 4.17 -9.05
N GLU A 50 -0.98 5.36 -9.05
CA GLU A 50 -1.25 6.14 -7.84
C GLU A 50 -2.71 6.57 -7.78
N GLU A 51 -3.30 6.49 -6.59
CA GLU A 51 -4.61 7.05 -6.30
C GLU A 51 -4.47 8.15 -5.25
N HIS A 52 -4.88 9.37 -5.61
CA HIS A 52 -4.85 10.55 -4.73
C HIS A 52 -6.25 10.86 -4.25
N LEU A 53 -6.49 10.61 -2.97
CA LEU A 53 -7.75 10.90 -2.28
C LEU A 53 -7.72 12.28 -1.63
N LEU A 54 -8.90 12.78 -1.28
CA LEU A 54 -9.03 14.07 -0.61
C LEU A 54 -9.19 13.90 0.92
N PRO A 55 -8.55 14.74 1.73
CA PRO A 55 -8.69 14.69 3.18
C PRO A 55 -10.06 15.21 3.62
N HIS A 56 -10.32 15.23 4.92
CA HIS A 56 -11.48 15.96 5.46
C HIS A 56 -11.48 17.41 4.94
N PRO A 57 -12.63 17.98 4.50
CA PRO A 57 -14.02 17.56 4.70
C PRO A 57 -14.65 16.71 3.59
N TYR A 58 -13.86 16.21 2.64
CA TYR A 58 -14.39 15.39 1.55
C TYR A 58 -14.79 13.99 2.02
N LYS A 59 -15.70 13.34 1.30
CA LYS A 59 -16.21 11.99 1.63
C LYS A 59 -15.10 10.94 1.76
N THR A 60 -14.03 11.08 0.99
CA THR A 60 -12.86 10.20 1.05
C THR A 60 -12.17 10.25 2.41
N ASN A 61 -12.21 11.40 3.11
CA ASN A 61 -11.72 11.60 4.48
C ASN A 61 -10.38 10.87 4.75
N CYS A 62 -9.43 11.05 3.84
CA CYS A 62 -8.15 10.34 3.90
C CYS A 62 -7.22 10.91 4.98
N THR A 63 -6.21 10.12 5.33
CA THR A 63 -5.10 10.50 6.20
C THR A 63 -3.78 10.45 5.42
N ASP A 64 -2.97 11.48 5.56
CA ASP A 64 -1.59 11.50 5.08
C ASP A 64 -0.67 10.87 6.12
N TYR A 65 -0.53 9.54 6.06
CA TYR A 65 0.29 8.77 6.98
C TYR A 65 1.79 9.09 6.86
N GLU A 66 2.26 9.50 5.69
CA GLU A 66 3.67 9.84 5.50
C GLU A 66 4.02 11.14 6.23
N SER A 67 3.17 12.16 6.10
CA SER A 67 3.32 13.41 6.85
C SER A 67 3.17 13.21 8.36
N LEU A 68 2.22 12.37 8.80
CA LEU A 68 2.08 12.00 10.22
C LEU A 68 3.32 11.28 10.75
N TRP A 69 3.85 10.30 10.01
CA TRP A 69 5.06 9.59 10.40
C TRP A 69 6.26 10.53 10.50
N LYS A 70 6.45 11.43 9.52
CA LYS A 70 7.52 12.43 9.54
C LYS A 70 7.42 13.36 10.75
N SER A 71 6.22 13.87 11.03
CA SER A 71 5.98 14.78 12.17
C SER A 71 6.08 14.08 13.53
N ASN A 72 5.80 12.78 13.60
CA ASN A 72 5.88 11.98 14.82
C ASN A 72 7.26 11.31 15.00
N ASN A 73 8.35 12.03 14.72
CA ASN A 73 9.73 11.53 14.84
C ASN A 73 9.97 10.19 14.14
N ARG A 74 9.35 9.96 12.98
CA ARG A 74 9.46 8.71 12.21
C ARG A 74 8.96 7.48 12.97
N THR A 75 7.91 7.66 13.78
CA THR A 75 7.25 6.56 14.51
C THR A 75 5.78 6.44 14.12
N GLY A 76 5.27 5.21 14.14
CA GLY A 76 3.89 4.89 13.78
C GLY A 76 3.71 4.37 12.34
N PRO A 77 2.45 4.15 11.91
CA PRO A 77 2.14 3.56 10.62
C PRO A 77 2.36 4.56 9.47
N ARG A 78 2.92 4.06 8.36
CA ARG A 78 3.11 4.82 7.09
C ARG A 78 2.05 4.53 6.03
N SER A 79 1.07 3.71 6.35
CA SER A 79 -0.07 3.41 5.49
C SER A 79 -1.29 2.97 6.28
N GLN A 80 -2.47 2.99 5.64
CA GLN A 80 -3.69 2.44 6.23
C GLN A 80 -3.53 0.96 6.60
N GLN A 81 -2.88 0.17 5.75
CA GLN A 81 -2.67 -1.26 6.04
C GLN A 81 -1.79 -1.41 7.29
N MET A 82 -0.70 -0.64 7.39
CA MET A 82 0.16 -0.68 8.58
C MET A 82 -0.58 -0.24 9.85
N CYS A 83 -1.51 0.72 9.74
CA CYS A 83 -2.39 1.09 10.85
C CYS A 83 -3.24 -0.11 11.32
N LYS A 84 -3.84 -0.85 10.39
CA LYS A 84 -4.65 -2.04 10.70
C LYS A 84 -3.80 -3.18 11.28
N GLU A 85 -2.59 -3.38 10.77
CA GLU A 85 -1.65 -4.35 11.35
C GLU A 85 -1.24 -3.96 12.77
N ASN A 86 -1.00 -2.66 13.03
CA ASN A 86 -0.72 -2.17 14.38
C ASN A 86 -1.88 -2.45 15.35
N CYS A 87 -3.14 -2.35 14.90
CA CYS A 87 -4.29 -2.75 15.72
C CYS A 87 -4.24 -4.24 16.09
N MET A 88 -3.90 -5.11 15.13
CA MET A 88 -3.76 -6.55 15.38
C MET A 88 -2.59 -6.87 16.31
N ILE A 89 -1.47 -6.16 16.17
CA ILE A 89 -0.32 -6.27 17.07
C ILE A 89 -0.74 -5.88 18.49
N TYR A 90 -1.41 -4.74 18.65
CA TYR A 90 -1.90 -4.28 19.96
C TYR A 90 -2.86 -5.30 20.59
N PHE A 91 -3.81 -5.81 19.80
CA PHE A 91 -4.74 -6.86 20.23
C PHE A 91 -3.98 -8.10 20.70
N SER A 92 -3.09 -8.65 19.87
CA SER A 92 -2.36 -9.89 20.20
C SER A 92 -1.45 -9.73 21.40
N MET A 93 -0.74 -8.60 21.51
CA MET A 93 0.09 -8.28 22.67
C MET A 93 -0.74 -8.11 23.95
N THR A 94 -1.95 -7.57 23.87
CA THR A 94 -2.83 -7.41 25.04
C THR A 94 -3.46 -8.73 25.46
N CYS A 95 -3.87 -9.53 24.49
CA CYS A 95 -4.69 -10.73 24.67
C CYS A 95 -3.82 -11.97 24.98
N TYR A 96 -2.71 -12.14 24.25
CA TYR A 96 -1.83 -13.31 24.34
C TYR A 96 -0.45 -13.00 24.91
N ARG A 97 -0.11 -11.72 25.10
CA ARG A 97 1.24 -11.25 25.51
C ARG A 97 2.35 -11.60 24.52
N CYS A 98 1.97 -11.91 23.27
CA CYS A 98 2.86 -12.22 22.17
C CYS A 98 2.19 -11.89 20.84
N PRO A 99 2.96 -11.56 19.79
CA PRO A 99 2.45 -11.44 18.43
C PRO A 99 1.87 -12.76 17.93
N TYR A 100 0.58 -12.74 17.57
CA TYR A 100 -0.17 -13.89 17.07
C TYR A 100 -0.14 -13.93 15.53
N GLU A 101 0.62 -14.89 14.98
CA GLU A 101 0.78 -15.29 13.56
C GLU A 101 1.16 -14.22 12.51
N LEU A 102 2.08 -14.58 11.59
CA LEU A 102 2.41 -13.97 10.27
C LEU A 102 2.50 -12.44 10.14
N ILE A 103 2.61 -11.72 11.25
CA ILE A 103 2.98 -10.30 11.25
C ILE A 103 4.44 -10.22 10.78
N MET A 104 4.77 -9.19 10.00
CA MET A 104 6.13 -8.86 9.58
C MET A 104 6.99 -8.42 10.78
N TYR A 105 7.18 -9.30 11.76
CA TYR A 105 8.01 -9.05 12.94
C TYR A 105 9.43 -9.50 12.66
N GLU A 106 10.39 -8.61 12.92
CA GLU A 106 11.82 -8.86 12.71
C GLU A 106 12.35 -10.00 13.59
N ASN A 107 11.75 -10.23 14.77
CA ASN A 107 12.18 -11.26 15.70
C ASN A 107 11.17 -12.42 15.81
N PRO A 108 11.48 -13.62 15.27
CA PRO A 108 10.62 -14.78 15.39
C PRO A 108 10.62 -15.42 16.79
N GLU A 109 11.52 -15.03 17.69
CA GLU A 109 11.60 -15.62 19.04
C GLU A 109 10.50 -15.14 19.99
N ASP A 110 9.90 -13.97 19.73
CA ASP A 110 8.82 -13.42 20.56
C ASP A 110 7.44 -14.00 20.21
N ARG A 111 7.36 -14.93 19.26
CA ARG A 111 6.08 -15.50 18.78
C ARG A 111 5.40 -16.35 19.85
N CYS A 112 4.07 -16.35 19.81
CA CYS A 112 3.26 -17.28 20.59
C CYS A 112 3.64 -18.73 20.25
N ASN A 113 4.25 -19.45 21.19
CA ASN A 113 4.90 -20.74 20.93
C ASN A 113 3.97 -21.92 21.25
N LYS A 114 2.87 -21.70 21.98
CA LYS A 114 1.97 -22.77 22.45
C LYS A 114 0.49 -22.37 22.40
N SER A 115 -0.37 -23.38 22.19
CA SER A 115 -1.83 -23.22 22.30
C SER A 115 -2.29 -22.82 23.71
N SER A 116 -1.48 -23.10 24.74
CA SER A 116 -1.73 -22.65 26.12
C SER A 116 -1.59 -21.14 26.30
N ASP A 117 -0.95 -20.45 25.36
CA ASP A 117 -0.74 -18.99 25.40
C ASP A 117 -1.89 -18.25 24.68
N LEU A 118 -2.87 -18.99 24.14
CA LEU A 118 -4.01 -18.47 23.38
C LEU A 118 -5.29 -18.33 24.22
N TYR A 119 -5.15 -17.95 25.48
CA TYR A 119 -6.28 -17.66 26.34
C TYR A 119 -6.34 -16.17 26.66
N CYS A 120 -7.52 -15.59 26.52
CA CYS A 120 -7.73 -14.16 26.70
C CYS A 120 -9.07 -13.95 27.38
N ASP A 121 -9.00 -13.42 28.60
CA ASP A 121 -10.15 -13.32 29.51
C ASP A 121 -11.29 -12.45 28.96
N ARG A 122 -10.96 -11.50 28.07
CA ARG A 122 -11.88 -10.49 27.54
C ARG A 122 -11.99 -10.50 26.02
N MET A 123 -12.05 -11.69 25.42
CA MET A 123 -12.08 -11.83 23.95
C MET A 123 -13.14 -10.95 23.27
N GLU A 124 -14.38 -10.96 23.76
CA GLU A 124 -15.49 -10.22 23.13
C GLU A 124 -15.23 -8.70 23.12
N GLN A 125 -14.89 -8.12 24.27
CA GLN A 125 -14.53 -6.71 24.37
C GLN A 125 -13.30 -6.36 23.51
N MET A 126 -12.27 -7.22 23.52
CA MET A 126 -11.05 -6.97 22.74
C MET A 126 -11.32 -7.02 21.23
N LEU A 127 -12.29 -7.82 20.77
CA LEU A 127 -12.71 -7.84 19.37
C LEU A 127 -13.44 -6.55 18.97
N GLU A 128 -14.31 -6.02 19.84
CA GLU A 128 -14.95 -4.72 19.62
C GLU A 128 -13.91 -3.58 19.54
N GLU A 129 -12.96 -3.55 20.48
CA GLU A 129 -11.85 -2.57 20.49
C GLU A 129 -10.97 -2.70 19.23
N LEU A 130 -10.76 -3.92 18.74
CA LEU A 130 -10.02 -4.18 17.51
C LEU A 130 -10.78 -3.65 16.27
N GLU A 131 -12.08 -3.89 16.19
CA GLU A 131 -12.92 -3.36 15.11
C GLU A 131 -12.92 -1.83 15.11
N GLU A 132 -13.12 -1.20 16.27
CA GLU A 132 -13.05 0.25 16.41
C GLU A 132 -11.68 0.81 16.00
N CYS A 133 -10.59 0.15 16.40
CA CYS A 133 -9.23 0.54 15.99
C CYS A 133 -9.08 0.50 14.46
N ARG A 134 -9.57 -0.57 13.81
CA ARG A 134 -9.48 -0.75 12.36
C ARG A 134 -10.34 0.25 11.60
N ASP A 135 -11.49 0.63 12.13
CA ASP A 135 -12.39 1.62 11.54
C ASP A 135 -11.82 3.04 11.64
N ASN A 136 -11.05 3.31 12.69
CA ASN A 136 -10.31 4.56 12.83
C ASN A 136 -9.11 4.70 11.86
N CYS A 137 -8.65 3.60 11.26
CA CYS A 137 -7.64 3.63 10.20
C CYS A 137 -8.24 4.13 8.87
N LYS A 138 -8.28 5.46 8.72
CA LYS A 138 -8.71 6.17 7.51
C LYS A 138 -7.89 5.76 6.27
N PRO A 139 -8.46 5.87 5.06
CA PRO A 139 -7.75 5.53 3.82
C PRO A 139 -6.54 6.45 3.60
N ASP A 140 -5.53 5.94 2.90
CA ASP A 140 -4.34 6.72 2.52
C ASP A 140 -4.72 7.88 1.59
N CYS A 141 -4.16 9.06 1.82
CA CYS A 141 -4.34 10.16 0.86
C CYS A 141 -3.60 9.93 -0.45
N VAL A 142 -2.48 9.21 -0.41
CA VAL A 142 -1.74 8.77 -1.59
C VAL A 142 -1.53 7.28 -1.49
N LYS A 143 -2.13 6.53 -2.40
CA LYS A 143 -2.05 5.08 -2.45
C LYS A 143 -1.26 4.64 -3.67
N HIS A 144 -0.14 3.98 -3.43
CA HIS A 144 0.69 3.39 -4.48
C HIS A 144 0.22 1.97 -4.78
N MET A 145 -0.04 1.69 -6.04
CA MET A 145 -0.54 0.42 -6.53
C MET A 145 0.41 -0.12 -7.59
N TYR A 146 0.67 -1.43 -7.52
CA TYR A 146 1.59 -2.14 -8.41
C TYR A 146 0.83 -3.29 -9.07
N PRO A 147 -0.17 -3.03 -9.93
CA PRO A 147 -0.82 -4.10 -10.67
C PRO A 147 0.21 -4.79 -11.56
N TYR A 148 0.20 -6.12 -11.55
CA TYR A 148 1.11 -6.93 -12.35
C TYR A 148 0.39 -8.09 -13.02
N THR A 149 0.92 -8.50 -14.17
CA THR A 149 0.55 -9.74 -14.86
C THR A 149 1.72 -10.72 -14.81
N ILE A 150 1.41 -12.02 -14.80
CA ILE A 150 2.40 -13.09 -14.79
C ILE A 150 2.23 -13.90 -16.06
N GLU A 151 3.29 -13.99 -16.86
CA GLU A 151 3.38 -14.86 -18.01
C GLU A 151 4.27 -16.05 -17.69
N GLU A 152 3.71 -17.25 -17.74
CA GLU A 152 4.44 -18.49 -17.49
C GLU A 152 4.94 -19.08 -18.81
N HIS A 153 6.24 -19.39 -18.86
CA HIS A 153 6.84 -20.18 -19.93
C HIS A 153 7.44 -21.44 -19.34
N THR A 154 6.99 -22.59 -19.83
CA THR A 154 7.57 -23.87 -19.44
C THR A 154 8.98 -23.98 -19.98
N MET A 155 9.95 -24.25 -19.10
CA MET A 155 11.30 -24.56 -19.55
C MET A 155 11.30 -25.91 -20.25
N VAL A 156 12.22 -26.11 -21.20
CA VAL A 156 12.42 -27.42 -21.84
C VAL A 156 12.53 -28.47 -20.73
N LYS A 157 11.66 -29.50 -20.80
CA LYS A 157 11.39 -30.50 -19.77
C LYS A 157 12.66 -31.23 -19.31
N ASP A 158 13.46 -30.60 -18.47
CA ASP A 158 14.36 -31.33 -17.59
C ASP A 158 13.52 -31.74 -16.38
N PRO A 159 13.19 -33.03 -16.22
CA PRO A 159 12.45 -33.53 -15.06
C PRO A 159 13.20 -33.32 -13.74
N LYS A 160 14.44 -32.82 -13.76
CA LYS A 160 15.22 -32.43 -12.59
C LYS A 160 15.25 -30.93 -12.34
N ALA A 161 14.60 -30.10 -13.16
CA ALA A 161 14.56 -28.67 -12.95
C ALA A 161 13.77 -28.33 -11.67
N SER A 162 14.49 -28.03 -10.60
CA SER A 162 13.94 -27.52 -9.34
C SER A 162 13.98 -25.98 -9.27
N THR A 163 14.36 -25.33 -10.36
CA THR A 163 14.57 -23.88 -10.43
C THR A 163 13.32 -23.17 -10.93
N VAL A 164 13.09 -21.99 -10.39
CA VAL A 164 12.11 -21.02 -10.89
C VAL A 164 12.92 -19.82 -11.37
N GLU A 165 12.76 -19.44 -12.64
CA GLU A 165 13.34 -18.20 -13.16
C GLU A 165 12.27 -17.11 -13.13
N ILE A 166 12.61 -15.95 -12.56
CA ILE A 166 11.69 -14.83 -12.43
C ILE A 166 12.35 -13.61 -13.06
N SER A 167 11.70 -13.05 -14.07
CA SER A 167 12.07 -11.78 -14.68
C SER A 167 10.98 -10.77 -14.37
N VAL A 168 11.32 -9.67 -13.70
CA VAL A 168 10.38 -8.59 -13.38
C VAL A 168 10.69 -7.40 -14.28
N THR A 169 9.71 -6.97 -15.06
CA THR A 169 9.82 -5.84 -15.99
C THR A 169 8.76 -4.80 -15.66
N VAL A 170 9.14 -3.53 -15.69
CA VAL A 170 8.19 -2.40 -15.61
C VAL A 170 7.80 -2.03 -17.03
N ASP A 171 6.54 -2.26 -17.40
CA ASP A 171 6.07 -2.09 -18.80
C ASP A 171 6.14 -0.63 -19.25
N GLU A 172 5.63 0.26 -18.39
CA GLU A 172 5.56 1.70 -18.64
C GLU A 172 6.23 2.39 -17.44
N PRO A 173 7.30 3.16 -17.65
CA PRO A 173 7.94 3.91 -16.56
C PRO A 173 7.08 5.10 -16.11
N GLU A 174 6.01 5.43 -16.84
CA GLU A 174 5.07 6.48 -16.48
C GLU A 174 4.13 6.01 -15.37
N VAL A 175 3.95 6.84 -14.36
CA VAL A 175 3.03 6.58 -13.25
C VAL A 175 1.64 7.04 -13.63
N HIS A 176 0.67 6.13 -13.65
CA HIS A 176 -0.74 6.48 -13.88
C HIS A 176 -1.36 7.04 -12.61
N VAL A 177 -1.67 8.34 -12.60
CA VAL A 177 -2.21 9.02 -11.41
C VAL A 177 -3.71 9.27 -11.55
N LEU A 178 -4.51 8.58 -10.74
CA LEU A 178 -5.93 8.88 -10.53
C LEU A 178 -6.08 9.89 -9.40
N SER A 179 -6.51 11.12 -9.70
CA SER A 179 -6.60 12.18 -8.71
C SER A 179 -8.04 12.67 -8.50
N HIS A 180 -8.53 12.58 -7.27
CA HIS A 180 -9.80 13.17 -6.86
C HIS A 180 -9.65 14.69 -6.74
N LYS A 181 -10.44 15.43 -7.51
CA LYS A 181 -10.45 16.90 -7.49
C LYS A 181 -11.76 17.43 -6.92
N PRO A 182 -11.72 18.49 -6.08
CA PRO A 182 -12.93 19.17 -5.65
C PRO A 182 -13.71 19.72 -6.87
N GLN A 183 -15.02 19.46 -6.94
CA GLN A 183 -15.86 19.97 -8.04
C GLN A 183 -16.08 21.49 -7.95
N TYR A 184 -16.01 22.06 -6.74
CA TYR A 184 -16.17 23.47 -6.50
C TYR A 184 -14.92 23.99 -5.77
N MET A 185 -14.15 24.85 -6.43
CA MET A 185 -13.15 25.67 -5.75
C MET A 185 -13.85 26.83 -5.05
N ALA A 186 -13.25 27.35 -3.98
CA ALA A 186 -13.76 28.46 -3.14
C ALA A 186 -14.01 29.80 -3.88
N TRP A 187 -13.94 29.83 -5.21
CA TRP A 187 -13.94 31.02 -6.06
C TRP A 187 -15.26 31.15 -6.83
N ASN A 188 -16.12 30.12 -6.81
CA ASN A 188 -17.44 30.13 -7.46
C ASN A 188 -18.54 30.84 -6.64
N TYR A 189 -18.22 31.45 -5.50
CA TYR A 189 -19.17 32.33 -4.79
C TYR A 189 -19.60 33.54 -5.63
N SER A 190 -18.80 33.93 -6.64
CA SER A 190 -19.14 35.01 -7.57
C SER A 190 -20.37 34.71 -8.44
N VAL A 191 -20.65 33.43 -8.75
CA VAL A 191 -21.80 33.06 -9.59
C VAL A 191 -23.11 33.11 -8.78
N THR A 192 -23.06 32.71 -7.50
CA THR A 192 -24.23 32.78 -6.60
C THR A 192 -24.57 34.20 -6.13
N LEU A 193 -23.57 35.08 -6.04
CA LEU A 193 -23.81 36.51 -5.77
C LEU A 193 -24.41 37.24 -6.97
N GLY A 194 -24.17 36.79 -8.21
CA GLY A 194 -24.84 37.29 -9.41
C GLY A 194 -26.35 37.00 -9.45
N LEU A 195 -26.79 35.91 -8.82
CA LEU A 195 -28.22 35.55 -8.74
C LEU A 195 -28.98 36.28 -7.61
N HIS A 196 -28.32 36.63 -6.51
CA HIS A 196 -28.92 37.50 -5.50
C HIS A 196 -28.93 38.97 -5.94
N GLY A 197 -27.98 39.39 -6.80
CA GLY A 197 -27.97 40.71 -7.43
C GLY A 197 -29.01 40.92 -8.55
N LEU A 198 -29.79 39.90 -8.91
CA LEU A 198 -30.88 40.02 -9.89
C LEU A 198 -32.24 40.37 -9.25
N LEU A 199 -32.34 40.38 -7.92
CA LEU A 199 -33.53 40.82 -7.19
C LEU A 199 -33.36 42.20 -6.52
N ALA A 200 -32.17 42.79 -6.56
CA ALA A 200 -31.93 44.18 -6.17
C ALA A 200 -31.26 44.91 -7.35
N GLY A 201 -31.91 45.96 -7.84
CA GLY A 201 -31.58 46.64 -9.09
C GLY A 201 -30.14 47.21 -9.21
N PRO A 202 -29.80 47.77 -10.38
CA PRO A 202 -28.42 47.99 -10.78
C PRO A 202 -27.82 49.24 -10.12
N LEU A 203 -26.63 49.09 -9.53
CA LEU A 203 -25.64 50.16 -9.45
C LEU A 203 -24.38 49.69 -10.17
N CYS A 204 -24.31 50.05 -11.45
CA CYS A 204 -23.12 49.96 -12.28
C CYS A 204 -22.03 50.90 -11.71
N VAL A 205 -20.83 50.39 -11.42
CA VAL A 205 -19.58 51.18 -11.59
C VAL A 205 -18.42 50.24 -11.97
N GLY A 206 -17.98 50.35 -13.22
CA GLY A 206 -16.55 50.54 -13.55
C GLY A 206 -15.70 49.31 -13.89
N PRO A 207 -14.96 49.33 -15.02
CA PRO A 207 -14.22 48.19 -15.55
C PRO A 207 -12.74 48.19 -15.13
N GLY A 208 -12.13 47.00 -15.03
CA GLY A 208 -10.68 46.90 -14.95
C GLY A 208 -10.15 45.50 -14.64
N GLY A 209 -9.64 44.82 -15.67
CA GLY A 209 -8.38 44.08 -15.49
C GLY A 209 -8.40 42.56 -15.67
N ARG A 210 -7.83 42.18 -16.83
CA ARG A 210 -6.88 41.06 -17.07
C ARG A 210 -7.42 39.62 -17.07
N SER A 211 -7.47 39.13 -18.30
CA SER A 211 -7.37 37.73 -18.72
C SER A 211 -6.26 36.97 -17.98
N GLY A 212 -6.65 35.98 -17.17
CA GLY A 212 -5.78 34.93 -16.65
C GLY A 212 -5.74 33.76 -17.64
N GLY A 213 -4.55 33.49 -18.18
CA GLY A 213 -4.29 32.33 -19.03
C GLY A 213 -4.31 31.02 -18.22
N PHE A 214 -4.68 29.92 -18.88
CA PHE A 214 -4.55 28.58 -18.36
C PHE A 214 -3.07 28.24 -18.18
N ALA A 215 -2.60 28.15 -16.94
CA ALA A 215 -1.31 27.56 -16.62
C ALA A 215 -1.50 26.05 -16.42
N ALA A 216 -0.96 25.26 -17.35
CA ALA A 216 -0.70 23.85 -17.09
C ALA A 216 0.40 23.77 -16.03
N GLN A 217 0.02 23.43 -14.79
CA GLN A 217 0.98 23.28 -13.71
C GLN A 217 1.61 21.89 -13.82
N ARG A 218 2.81 21.84 -14.39
CA ARG A 218 3.69 20.67 -14.29
C ARG A 218 4.13 20.57 -12.83
N TYR A 219 3.69 19.53 -12.14
CA TYR A 219 4.28 19.18 -10.86
C TYR A 219 5.68 18.62 -11.12
N PRO A 220 6.72 19.08 -10.41
CA PRO A 220 8.01 18.40 -10.43
C PRO A 220 7.80 16.96 -9.94
N ILE A 221 8.45 16.02 -10.62
CA ILE A 221 8.56 14.62 -10.21
C ILE A 221 9.11 14.61 -8.77
N PRO A 222 8.49 13.90 -7.82
CA PRO A 222 9.06 13.74 -6.49
C PRO A 222 10.48 13.16 -6.60
N GLU A 223 11.46 13.78 -5.95
CA GLU A 223 12.87 13.35 -5.95
C GLU A 223 13.11 11.99 -5.26
N ASP A 224 12.05 11.33 -4.77
CA ASP A 224 12.09 10.07 -4.02
C ASP A 224 11.63 8.84 -4.83
N ILE A 225 11.54 8.91 -6.17
CA ILE A 225 11.38 7.70 -6.97
C ILE A 225 12.73 6.94 -6.94
N PRO A 226 12.80 5.73 -6.36
CA PRO A 226 14.04 4.97 -6.35
C PRO A 226 14.54 4.82 -7.78
N SER A 227 15.81 5.14 -7.99
CA SER A 227 16.42 5.02 -9.31
C SER A 227 16.25 3.58 -9.83
N LYS A 228 16.26 3.40 -11.16
CA LYS A 228 16.27 2.05 -11.77
C LYS A 228 17.31 1.11 -11.09
N ALA A 229 18.45 1.67 -10.67
CA ALA A 229 19.50 0.97 -9.95
C ALA A 229 19.16 0.59 -8.49
N GLU A 230 18.25 1.29 -7.82
CA GLU A 230 17.76 0.92 -6.48
C GLU A 230 16.67 -0.15 -6.55
N LEU A 231 15.82 -0.11 -7.58
CA LEU A 231 14.89 -1.20 -7.86
C LEU A 231 15.63 -2.51 -8.20
N GLU A 232 16.71 -2.43 -8.99
CA GLU A 232 17.55 -3.60 -9.32
C GLU A 232 18.31 -4.18 -8.11
N ARG A 233 18.57 -3.41 -7.05
CA ARG A 233 19.21 -3.91 -5.81
C ARG A 233 18.28 -4.64 -4.86
N ILE A 234 16.97 -4.35 -4.91
CA ILE A 234 15.98 -5.01 -4.04
C ILE A 234 15.77 -6.48 -4.46
N PHE A 235 16.15 -6.86 -5.68
CA PHE A 235 15.95 -8.20 -6.25
C PHE A 235 17.20 -9.09 -6.30
N VAL A 236 18.33 -8.71 -5.69
CA VAL A 236 19.46 -9.64 -5.54
C VAL A 236 19.16 -10.58 -4.37
N ALA A 237 18.42 -11.64 -4.65
CA ALA A 237 18.56 -12.87 -3.88
C ALA A 237 19.99 -13.37 -4.13
N ASP A 238 20.86 -13.24 -3.13
CA ASP A 238 22.21 -13.81 -3.13
C ASP A 238 22.12 -15.34 -3.33
N GLY A 239 22.19 -15.75 -4.59
CA GLY A 239 22.51 -17.10 -5.01
C GLY A 239 24.02 -17.25 -5.04
N SER A 240 24.65 -17.50 -3.90
CA SER A 240 26.04 -17.94 -3.83
C SER A 240 26.14 -19.30 -3.13
N SER A 241 26.35 -20.31 -4.00
CA SER A 241 27.17 -21.53 -3.87
C SER A 241 27.16 -22.32 -2.55
#